data_AF-A0A2D6LTH5-F1
#
_entry.id   AF-A0A2D6LTH5-F1
#
_cell.length_a   1.000
_cell.length_b   1.000
_cell.length_c   1.000
_cell.angle_alpha   90.00
_cell.angle_beta   90.00
_cell.angle_gamma   90.00
#
_symmetry.space_group_name_H-M   'P 1'
#
loop_
_entity.id
_entity.type
_entity.pdbx_description
1 polymer ?
#
loop_
_entity_poly.entity_id
_entity_poly.type
_entity_poly.pdbx_seq_one_letter_code
_entity_poly.pdbx_strand_id
1 'polypeptide(L)'
;MESVFEKLEKAQDGKDRSASWWRSASKNAMRSALADGTKEAVLLNEVGNDDDLNQVRRTPREGTIVLFEYDAKTTKQKLAYYDQLPLVVVLEVKTDHFWGANLHYISPKKRIKTLSALLSNKIDVPRNIIHKYKKSDVKNANLFIEIDENDWDSAIHLPLEQFVSAVGKIEVPVLSKKVWLKYDALAKYRFRAKRKVS
;
A
#
# COMPACT_ATOMS: atom_id res chain seq x y z
N MET A 1 9.60 -6.16 -17.75
CA MET A 1 9.18 -4.82 -17.31
C MET A 1 9.85 -4.60 -15.97
N GLU A 2 10.59 -3.50 -15.78
CA GLU A 2 11.22 -3.25 -14.47
C GLU A 2 10.17 -2.97 -13.41
N SER A 3 10.32 -3.57 -12.23
CA SER A 3 9.42 -3.34 -11.11
C SER A 3 9.55 -1.91 -10.58
N VAL A 4 8.53 -1.46 -9.84
CA VAL A 4 8.61 -0.17 -9.15
C VAL A 4 9.76 -0.16 -8.15
N PHE A 5 10.08 -1.31 -7.53
CA PHE A 5 11.19 -1.48 -6.62
C PHE A 5 12.55 -1.39 -7.32
N GLU A 6 12.73 -2.08 -8.44
CA GLU A 6 13.96 -1.99 -9.23
C GLU A 6 14.21 -0.55 -9.72
N LYS A 7 13.16 0.14 -10.18
CA LYS A 7 13.24 1.57 -10.56
C LYS A 7 13.65 2.44 -9.37
N LEU A 8 13.14 2.13 -8.17
CA LEU A 8 13.43 2.84 -6.93
C LEU A 8 14.87 2.62 -6.46
N GLU A 9 15.36 1.37 -6.49
CA GLU A 9 16.73 1.01 -6.15
C GLU A 9 17.73 1.66 -7.10
N LYS A 10 17.47 1.60 -8.41
CA LYS A 10 18.28 2.28 -9.43
C LYS A 10 18.32 3.79 -9.21
N ALA A 11 17.19 4.41 -8.86
CA ALA A 11 17.12 5.83 -8.57
C ALA A 11 17.85 6.20 -7.27
N GLN A 12 17.89 5.30 -6.28
CA GLN A 12 18.60 5.51 -5.02
C GLN A 12 20.10 5.67 -5.28
N ASP A 13 20.65 4.86 -6.20
CA ASP A 13 22.06 4.87 -6.61
C ASP A 13 22.99 4.65 -5.41
N GLY A 14 22.60 3.76 -4.49
CA GLY A 14 23.36 3.42 -3.27
C GLY A 14 23.52 4.55 -2.25
N LYS A 15 22.86 5.70 -2.45
CA LYS A 15 22.98 6.87 -1.56
C LYS A 15 21.91 6.85 -0.47
N ASP A 16 22.25 7.44 0.68
CA ASP A 16 21.25 7.78 1.69
C ASP A 16 20.32 8.87 1.14
N ARG A 17 19.02 8.61 1.17
CA ARG A 17 17.99 9.52 0.65
C ARG A 17 17.01 9.89 1.76
N SER A 18 16.54 11.14 1.70
CA SER A 18 15.50 11.60 2.62
C SER A 18 14.16 10.90 2.35
N ALA A 19 13.29 10.84 3.35
CA ALA A 19 11.93 10.31 3.16
C ALA A 19 11.14 11.11 2.11
N SER A 20 11.37 12.42 1.98
CA SER A 20 10.74 13.22 0.92
C SER A 20 11.20 12.81 -0.47
N TRP A 21 12.49 12.47 -0.63
CA TRP A 21 13.01 11.94 -1.89
C TRP A 21 12.38 10.60 -2.22
N TRP A 22 12.32 9.65 -1.27
CA TRP A 22 11.72 8.34 -1.46
C TRP A 22 10.26 8.42 -1.93
N ARG A 23 9.50 9.33 -1.33
CA ARG A 23 8.11 9.61 -1.71
C ARG A 23 7.98 10.12 -3.13
N SER A 24 8.83 11.07 -3.53
CA SER A 24 8.83 11.62 -4.89
C SER A 24 9.26 10.58 -5.92
N ALA A 25 10.33 9.83 -5.62
CA ALA A 25 10.81 8.74 -6.47
C ALA A 25 9.73 7.67 -6.65
N SER A 26 9.04 7.27 -5.58
CA SER A 26 7.99 6.25 -5.64
C SER A 26 6.80 6.70 -6.47
N LYS A 27 6.36 7.96 -6.32
CA LYS A 27 5.30 8.53 -7.17
C LYS A 27 5.70 8.59 -8.63
N ASN A 28 6.96 8.91 -8.95
CA ASN A 28 7.45 8.95 -10.32
C ASN A 28 7.56 7.54 -10.91
N ALA A 29 8.12 6.58 -10.16
CA ALA A 29 8.23 5.19 -10.57
C ALA A 29 6.83 4.57 -10.77
N MET A 30 5.89 4.86 -9.88
CA MET A 30 4.49 4.49 -10.03
C MET A 30 3.90 5.10 -11.29
N ARG A 31 3.95 6.43 -11.48
CA ARG A 31 3.43 7.09 -12.70
C ARG A 31 4.03 6.53 -13.98
N SER A 32 5.34 6.23 -14.00
CA SER A 32 5.99 5.57 -15.14
C SER A 32 5.41 4.18 -15.38
N ALA A 33 5.33 3.33 -14.36
CA ALA A 33 4.74 2.00 -14.48
C ALA A 33 3.28 2.03 -14.97
N LEU A 34 2.53 3.08 -14.60
CA LEU A 34 1.15 3.27 -15.05
C LEU A 34 1.04 3.86 -16.47
N ALA A 35 2.06 4.55 -16.97
CA ALA A 35 2.09 5.11 -18.32
C ALA A 35 2.41 4.04 -19.39
N ASP A 36 2.99 2.93 -18.98
CA ASP A 36 3.48 1.87 -19.87
C ASP A 36 2.35 0.98 -20.46
N GLY A 37 1.05 1.24 -20.17
CA GLY A 37 -0.06 0.44 -20.69
C GLY A 37 -1.43 1.14 -20.76
N THR A 38 -2.23 0.78 -21.77
CA THR A 38 -3.64 1.21 -21.86
C THR A 38 -4.51 0.49 -20.82
N LYS A 39 -5.69 1.04 -20.51
CA LYS A 39 -6.65 0.40 -19.60
C LYS A 39 -6.96 -1.03 -20.04
N GLU A 40 -7.13 -1.22 -21.34
CA GLU A 40 -7.45 -2.47 -21.99
C GLU A 40 -6.29 -3.46 -21.87
N ALA A 41 -5.04 -3.00 -22.06
CA ALA A 41 -3.86 -3.84 -21.90
C ALA A 41 -3.69 -4.35 -20.45
N VAL A 42 -3.89 -3.48 -19.45
CA VAL A 42 -3.83 -3.90 -18.04
C VAL A 42 -4.92 -4.91 -17.72
N LEU A 43 -6.16 -4.67 -18.17
CA LEU A 43 -7.26 -5.61 -17.93
C LEU A 43 -7.02 -6.96 -18.62
N LEU A 44 -6.50 -6.96 -19.85
CA LEU A 44 -6.16 -8.20 -20.56
C LEU A 44 -5.05 -8.98 -19.83
N ASN A 45 -4.04 -8.28 -19.29
CA ASN A 45 -2.98 -8.90 -18.50
C ASN A 45 -3.46 -9.44 -17.15
N GLU A 46 -4.60 -9.01 -16.63
CA GLU A 46 -5.20 -9.55 -15.40
C GLU A 46 -5.98 -10.85 -15.65
N VAL A 47 -6.47 -11.09 -16.88
CA VAL A 47 -7.28 -12.27 -17.18
C VAL A 47 -6.41 -13.52 -17.14
N GLY A 48 -6.63 -14.38 -16.15
CA GLY A 48 -5.92 -15.66 -16.00
C GLY A 48 -4.47 -15.53 -15.56
N ASN A 49 -4.07 -14.36 -15.05
CA ASN A 49 -2.73 -14.10 -14.53
C ASN A 49 -2.74 -14.18 -13.00
N ASP A 50 -2.39 -15.38 -12.53
CA ASP A 50 -2.24 -15.71 -11.12
C ASP A 50 -0.79 -15.48 -10.64
N ASP A 51 0.09 -14.93 -11.47
CA ASP A 51 1.49 -14.72 -11.12
C ASP A 51 1.61 -13.65 -10.02
N ASP A 52 2.34 -13.98 -8.97
CA ASP A 52 2.63 -13.10 -7.82
C ASP A 52 3.77 -12.10 -8.09
N LEU A 53 3.96 -11.71 -9.35
CA LEU A 53 5.02 -10.79 -9.78
C LEU A 53 4.65 -9.32 -9.53
N ASN A 54 5.66 -8.45 -9.54
CA ASN A 54 5.47 -7.00 -9.53
C ASN A 54 4.67 -6.53 -10.76
N GLN A 55 3.41 -6.16 -10.56
CA GLN A 55 2.50 -5.86 -11.67
C GLN A 55 1.60 -4.67 -11.35
N VAL A 56 1.24 -3.94 -12.40
CA VAL A 56 0.18 -2.92 -12.34
C VAL A 56 -1.17 -3.59 -12.51
N ARG A 57 -2.07 -3.38 -11.55
CA ARG A 57 -3.42 -3.95 -11.52
C ARG A 57 -4.47 -2.87 -11.31
N ARG A 58 -5.68 -3.06 -11.85
CA ARG A 58 -6.90 -2.32 -11.51
C ARG A 58 -7.72 -3.00 -10.43
N THR A 59 -7.56 -4.32 -10.30
CA THR A 59 -8.24 -5.11 -9.26
C THR A 59 -7.18 -5.64 -8.29
N PRO A 60 -7.16 -5.19 -7.02
CA PRO A 60 -6.25 -5.76 -6.04
C PRO A 60 -6.68 -7.22 -5.77
N ARG A 61 -5.72 -8.12 -5.57
CA ARG A 61 -5.98 -9.54 -5.24
C ARG A 61 -5.92 -9.78 -3.75
N GLU A 62 -6.72 -10.71 -3.25
CA GLU A 62 -6.71 -11.04 -1.82
C GLU A 62 -5.38 -11.70 -1.42
N GLY A 63 -4.86 -11.32 -0.25
CA GLY A 63 -3.61 -11.88 0.27
C GLY A 63 -2.32 -11.31 -0.31
N THR A 64 -2.38 -10.37 -1.26
CA THR A 64 -1.19 -9.68 -1.80
C THR A 64 -0.92 -8.36 -1.09
N ILE A 65 0.29 -7.81 -1.25
CA ILE A 65 0.63 -6.46 -0.82
C ILE A 65 0.54 -5.53 -2.01
N VAL A 66 -0.21 -4.45 -1.86
CA VAL A 66 -0.38 -3.43 -2.90
C VAL A 66 0.02 -2.04 -2.40
N LEU A 67 0.62 -1.25 -3.28
CA LEU A 67 0.89 0.16 -3.11
C LEU A 67 0.00 0.96 -4.06
N PHE A 68 -0.62 2.04 -3.58
CA PHE A 68 -1.46 2.90 -4.42
C PHE A 68 -1.54 4.34 -3.93
N GLU A 69 -1.94 5.27 -4.79
CA GLU A 69 -2.21 6.66 -4.39
C GLU A 69 -3.68 6.82 -3.97
N TYR A 70 -3.93 7.47 -2.83
CA TYR A 70 -5.27 7.57 -2.23
C TYR A 70 -5.65 9.01 -1.85
N ASP A 71 -6.93 9.38 -1.99
CA ASP A 71 -7.42 10.74 -1.74
C ASP A 71 -8.53 10.84 -0.67
N ALA A 72 -9.11 9.71 -0.23
CA ALA A 72 -10.22 9.70 0.74
C ALA A 72 -11.34 10.71 0.44
N LYS A 73 -11.69 10.93 -0.84
CA LYS A 73 -12.49 12.08 -1.35
C LYS A 73 -13.69 12.45 -0.46
N THR A 74 -14.49 11.46 -0.11
CA THR A 74 -15.77 11.65 0.62
C THR A 74 -15.65 11.47 2.13
N THR A 75 -14.53 10.94 2.61
CA THR A 75 -14.33 10.57 4.03
C THR A 75 -13.24 11.38 4.72
N LYS A 76 -12.41 12.13 3.98
CA LYS A 76 -11.26 12.86 4.52
C LYS A 76 -11.59 13.78 5.70
N GLN A 77 -12.77 14.41 5.70
CA GLN A 77 -13.22 15.29 6.79
C GLN A 77 -13.59 14.54 8.08
N LYS A 78 -13.88 13.24 7.99
CA LYS A 78 -14.28 12.41 9.14
C LYS A 78 -13.11 11.63 9.73
N LEU A 79 -11.98 11.59 9.02
CA LEU A 79 -10.79 10.86 9.43
C LEU A 79 -9.87 11.80 10.20
N ALA A 80 -9.35 11.33 11.35
CA ALA A 80 -8.33 12.09 12.09
C ALA A 80 -7.05 12.29 11.26
N TYR A 81 -6.75 11.32 10.40
CA TYR A 81 -5.75 11.38 9.33
C TYR A 81 -5.94 10.17 8.43
N TYR A 82 -5.36 10.23 7.22
CA TYR A 82 -5.28 9.10 6.30
C TYR A 82 -3.92 9.11 5.57
N ASP A 83 -3.53 7.97 5.03
CA ASP A 83 -2.30 7.83 4.25
C ASP A 83 -2.59 8.04 2.76
N GLN A 84 -1.84 8.93 2.12
CA GLN A 84 -1.97 9.24 0.69
C GLN A 84 -1.23 8.24 -0.21
N LEU A 85 -0.32 7.45 0.35
CA LEU A 85 0.40 6.38 -0.38
C LEU A 85 0.37 5.07 0.43
N PRO A 86 -0.82 4.43 0.61
CA PRO A 86 -0.96 3.22 1.43
C PRO A 86 -0.17 2.02 0.90
N LEU A 87 0.51 1.30 1.82
CA LEU A 87 1.07 -0.02 1.60
C LEU A 87 0.18 -1.05 2.33
N VAL A 88 -0.60 -1.81 1.56
CA VAL A 88 -1.78 -2.53 2.10
C VAL A 88 -1.70 -4.01 1.80
N VAL A 89 -1.89 -4.83 2.84
CA VAL A 89 -2.25 -6.24 2.69
C VAL A 89 -3.75 -6.30 2.38
N VAL A 90 -4.12 -6.79 1.20
CA VAL A 90 -5.51 -6.88 0.78
C VAL A 90 -6.17 -8.06 1.50
N LEU A 91 -7.29 -7.80 2.19
CA LEU A 91 -7.98 -8.81 3.00
C LEU A 91 -9.24 -9.34 2.36
N GLU A 92 -10.02 -8.46 1.71
CA GLU A 92 -11.27 -8.83 1.05
C GLU A 92 -11.58 -7.80 -0.03
N VAL A 93 -11.96 -8.27 -1.22
CA VAL A 93 -12.29 -7.40 -2.36
C VAL A 93 -13.78 -7.48 -2.67
N LYS A 94 -14.42 -6.31 -2.77
CA LYS A 94 -15.81 -6.13 -3.22
C LYS A 94 -15.86 -5.32 -4.50
N THR A 95 -17.04 -5.16 -5.08
CA THR A 95 -17.24 -4.46 -6.35
C THR A 95 -16.77 -3.00 -6.28
N ASP A 96 -17.18 -2.25 -5.27
CA ASP A 96 -16.94 -0.80 -5.12
C ASP A 96 -15.82 -0.45 -4.12
N HIS A 97 -15.43 -1.40 -3.27
CA HIS A 97 -14.45 -1.19 -2.20
C HIS A 97 -13.63 -2.45 -1.92
N PHE A 98 -12.61 -2.32 -1.09
CA PHE A 98 -11.88 -3.44 -0.52
C PHE A 98 -11.51 -3.15 0.93
N TRP A 99 -11.34 -4.21 1.71
CA TRP A 99 -10.77 -4.15 3.05
C TRP A 99 -9.30 -4.48 2.98
N GLY A 100 -8.48 -3.68 3.65
CA GLY A 100 -7.04 -3.88 3.64
C GLY A 100 -6.38 -3.41 4.92
N ALA A 101 -5.31 -4.09 5.32
CA ALA A 101 -4.49 -3.71 6.45
C ALA A 101 -3.32 -2.83 5.97
N ASN A 102 -3.37 -1.52 6.28
CA ASN A 102 -2.30 -0.61 5.89
C ASN A 102 -1.12 -0.68 6.86
N LEU A 103 -0.01 -1.26 6.39
CA LEU A 103 1.20 -1.49 7.17
C LEU A 103 1.86 -0.19 7.62
N HIS A 104 1.63 0.93 6.93
CA HIS A 104 2.21 2.23 7.30
C HIS A 104 1.74 2.78 8.64
N TYR A 105 0.56 2.36 9.13
CA TYR A 105 0.02 2.83 10.41
C TYR A 105 0.76 2.31 11.63
N ILE A 106 1.58 1.27 11.47
CA ILE A 106 2.46 0.75 12.53
C ILE A 106 3.92 0.99 12.16
N SER A 107 4.78 1.03 13.18
CA SER A 107 6.22 1.21 12.96
C SER A 107 6.84 0.06 12.17
N PRO A 108 7.92 0.27 11.39
CA PRO A 108 8.58 -0.79 10.61
C PRO A 108 8.87 -2.05 11.42
N LYS A 109 9.36 -1.89 12.66
CA LYS A 109 9.60 -3.00 13.59
C LYS A 109 8.36 -3.86 13.86
N LYS A 110 7.17 -3.27 13.92
CA LYS A 110 5.91 -4.00 14.14
C LYS A 110 5.38 -4.66 12.88
N ARG A 111 5.76 -4.18 11.68
CA ARG A 111 5.39 -4.77 10.38
C ARG A 111 5.99 -6.16 10.21
N ILE A 112 7.20 -6.39 10.73
CA ILE A 112 7.93 -7.67 10.64
C ILE A 112 7.05 -8.86 11.06
N LYS A 113 6.30 -8.75 12.16
CA LYS A 113 5.41 -9.83 12.61
C LYS A 113 4.32 -10.17 11.59
N THR A 114 3.77 -9.15 10.94
CA THR A 114 2.77 -9.33 9.88
C THR A 114 3.42 -9.98 8.66
N LEU A 115 4.60 -9.51 8.26
CA LEU A 115 5.36 -10.07 7.13
C LEU A 115 5.70 -11.55 7.35
N SER A 116 6.25 -11.92 8.51
CA SER A 116 6.59 -13.32 8.81
C SER A 116 5.37 -14.25 8.74
N ALA A 117 4.18 -13.75 9.13
CA ALA A 117 2.95 -14.52 9.00
C ALA A 117 2.56 -14.70 7.53
N LEU A 118 2.63 -13.64 6.72
CA LEU A 118 2.29 -13.67 5.30
C LEU A 118 3.18 -14.66 4.52
N LEU A 119 4.50 -14.62 4.75
CA LEU A 119 5.46 -15.57 4.19
C LEU A 119 5.20 -17.01 4.64
N SER A 120 4.54 -17.20 5.79
CA SER A 120 4.08 -18.50 6.27
C SER A 120 2.65 -18.85 5.82
N ASN A 121 2.16 -18.21 4.76
CA ASN A 121 0.80 -18.37 4.21
C ASN A 121 -0.33 -18.10 5.22
N LYS A 122 -0.12 -17.14 6.12
CA LYS A 122 -1.09 -16.71 7.13
C LYS A 122 -1.27 -15.20 7.07
N ILE A 123 -2.50 -14.73 7.16
CA ILE A 123 -2.77 -13.33 7.48
C ILE A 123 -2.77 -13.21 8.99
N ASP A 124 -1.85 -12.45 9.56
CA ASP A 124 -1.89 -12.01 10.96
C ASP A 124 -1.58 -10.52 10.97
N VAL A 125 -2.59 -9.66 11.14
CA VAL A 125 -2.47 -8.18 11.07
C VAL A 125 -3.13 -7.52 12.28
N PRO A 126 -2.63 -6.38 12.80
CA PRO A 126 -3.38 -5.61 13.79
C PRO A 126 -4.76 -5.18 13.29
N ARG A 127 -5.79 -5.30 14.12
CA ARG A 127 -7.17 -4.92 13.73
C ARG A 127 -7.32 -3.43 13.50
N ASN A 128 -6.57 -2.61 14.23
CA ASN A 128 -6.65 -1.16 14.17
C ASN A 128 -6.05 -0.56 12.90
N ILE A 129 -5.28 -1.31 12.10
CA ILE A 129 -4.76 -0.86 10.80
C ILE A 129 -5.62 -1.32 9.62
N ILE A 130 -6.75 -1.99 9.89
CA ILE A 130 -7.68 -2.44 8.86
C ILE A 130 -8.59 -1.27 8.49
N HIS A 131 -8.60 -0.93 7.21
CA HIS A 131 -9.38 0.16 6.67
C HIS A 131 -10.20 -0.30 5.47
N LYS A 132 -11.34 0.37 5.27
CA LYS A 132 -12.15 0.26 4.06
C LYS A 132 -11.66 1.30 3.05
N TYR A 133 -11.28 0.84 1.87
CA TYR A 133 -10.85 1.67 0.76
C TYR A 133 -11.89 1.62 -0.36
N LYS A 134 -12.49 2.77 -0.70
CA LYS A 134 -13.33 2.89 -1.89
C LYS A 134 -12.44 2.86 -3.13
N LYS A 135 -12.73 2.01 -4.10
CA LYS A 135 -11.95 1.94 -5.34
C LYS A 135 -11.99 3.28 -6.08
N SER A 136 -13.11 4.00 -6.06
CA SER A 136 -13.28 5.34 -6.64
C SER A 136 -12.38 6.45 -6.06
N ASP A 137 -11.84 6.22 -4.86
CA ASP A 137 -11.00 7.17 -4.14
C ASP A 137 -9.50 6.88 -4.34
N VAL A 138 -9.18 5.78 -5.05
CA VAL A 138 -7.83 5.48 -5.55
C VAL A 138 -7.54 6.36 -6.77
N LYS A 139 -6.38 7.00 -6.79
CA LYS A 139 -5.96 7.90 -7.87
C LYS A 139 -5.50 7.09 -9.09
N ASN A 140 -5.12 7.81 -10.15
CA ASN A 140 -4.61 7.23 -11.39
C ASN A 140 -5.55 6.17 -11.97
N ALA A 141 -6.85 6.46 -12.01
CA ALA A 141 -7.88 5.58 -12.54
C ALA A 141 -7.99 4.19 -11.85
N ASN A 142 -7.84 4.16 -10.52
CA ASN A 142 -7.94 2.96 -9.67
C ASN A 142 -6.82 1.94 -9.92
N LEU A 143 -5.59 2.43 -10.13
CA LEU A 143 -4.42 1.58 -10.35
C LEU A 143 -3.69 1.29 -9.04
N PHE A 144 -3.24 0.04 -8.94
CA PHE A 144 -2.50 -0.55 -7.84
C PHE A 144 -1.18 -1.09 -8.39
N ILE A 145 -0.11 -0.97 -7.61
CA ILE A 145 1.12 -1.72 -7.82
C ILE A 145 1.06 -2.90 -6.87
N GLU A 146 0.91 -4.10 -7.40
CA GLU A 146 1.13 -5.31 -6.64
C GLU A 146 2.62 -5.56 -6.48
N ILE A 147 3.01 -5.97 -5.28
CA ILE A 147 4.40 -6.18 -4.90
C ILE A 147 4.68 -7.67 -4.85
N ASP A 148 5.74 -8.08 -5.54
CA ASP A 148 6.25 -9.44 -5.51
C ASP A 148 6.63 -9.87 -4.10
N GLU A 149 6.37 -11.14 -3.76
CA GLU A 149 6.66 -11.66 -2.42
C GLU A 149 8.14 -11.51 -2.02
N ASN A 150 9.06 -11.60 -3.00
CA ASN A 150 10.50 -11.42 -2.78
C ASN A 150 10.85 -9.99 -2.37
N ASP A 151 10.03 -9.00 -2.77
CA ASP A 151 10.23 -7.58 -2.47
C ASP A 151 9.50 -7.10 -1.21
N TRP A 152 8.72 -7.97 -0.56
CA TRP A 152 7.93 -7.57 0.62
C TRP A 152 8.78 -7.10 1.79
N ASP A 153 9.95 -7.71 2.03
CA ASP A 153 10.85 -7.28 3.10
C ASP A 153 11.37 -5.86 2.84
N SER A 154 11.84 -5.59 1.62
CA SER A 154 12.24 -4.24 1.21
C SER A 154 11.09 -3.24 1.32
N ALA A 155 9.90 -3.60 0.83
CA ALA A 155 8.72 -2.74 0.80
C ALA A 155 8.30 -2.26 2.19
N ILE A 156 8.29 -3.13 3.21
CA ILE A 156 7.86 -2.73 4.55
C ILE A 156 8.83 -1.77 5.25
N HIS A 157 10.07 -1.66 4.78
CA HIS A 157 11.11 -0.80 5.36
C HIS A 157 11.19 0.57 4.69
N LEU A 158 10.69 0.72 3.47
CA LEU A 158 10.72 2.01 2.77
C LEU A 158 9.85 3.05 3.51
N PRO A 159 10.36 4.30 3.68
CA PRO A 159 9.66 5.37 4.39
C PRO A 159 8.65 6.09 3.46
N LEU A 160 7.73 5.33 2.87
CA LEU A 160 6.81 5.83 1.83
C LEU A 160 5.59 6.52 2.40
N GLU A 161 5.27 6.31 3.68
CA GLU A 161 4.02 6.78 4.27
C GLU A 161 3.85 8.29 4.17
N GLN A 162 2.62 8.72 3.86
CA GLN A 162 2.23 10.11 3.65
C GLN A 162 0.92 10.40 4.38
N PHE A 163 1.00 10.50 5.70
CA PHE A 163 -0.16 10.83 6.51
C PHE A 163 -0.54 12.29 6.39
N VAL A 164 -1.81 12.56 6.17
CA VAL A 164 -2.39 13.91 6.17
C VAL A 164 -3.70 13.94 6.96
N SER A 165 -4.02 15.09 7.53
CA SER A 165 -5.32 15.39 8.13
C SER A 165 -6.00 16.48 7.31
N ALA A 166 -7.29 16.34 7.05
CA ALA A 166 -8.06 17.37 6.36
C ALA A 166 -8.50 18.46 7.34
N VAL A 167 -8.29 19.73 6.97
CA VAL A 167 -8.84 20.91 7.63
C VAL A 167 -9.54 21.75 6.57
N GLY A 168 -10.85 21.54 6.43
CA GLY A 168 -11.59 22.07 5.29
C GLY A 168 -11.02 21.53 3.98
N LYS A 169 -10.63 22.39 3.04
CA LYS A 169 -10.06 21.95 1.76
C LYS A 169 -8.55 21.68 1.79
N ILE A 170 -7.89 21.98 2.92
CA ILE A 170 -6.44 21.87 3.05
C ILE A 170 -6.08 20.54 3.71
N GLU A 171 -5.06 19.88 3.19
CA GLU A 171 -4.50 18.66 3.76
C GLU A 171 -3.18 19.00 4.44
N VAL A 172 -3.13 18.83 5.76
CA VAL A 172 -1.97 19.16 6.59
C VAL A 172 -1.19 17.87 6.88
N PRO A 173 0.12 17.82 6.60
CA PRO A 173 0.94 16.65 6.90
C PRO A 173 0.93 16.26 8.38
N VAL A 174 0.90 14.96 8.65
CA VAL A 174 0.98 14.37 9.99
C VAL A 174 2.24 13.52 10.10
N LEU A 175 3.01 13.70 11.17
CA LEU A 175 4.24 12.94 11.40
C LEU A 175 3.94 11.45 11.61
N SER A 176 4.62 10.56 10.87
CA SER A 176 4.47 9.10 11.00
C SER A 176 4.65 8.61 12.43
N LYS A 177 5.65 9.16 13.16
CA LYS A 177 5.92 8.82 14.57
C LYS A 177 4.70 9.06 15.47
N LYS A 178 3.91 10.11 15.22
CA LYS A 178 2.69 10.41 15.97
C LYS A 178 1.60 9.37 15.70
N VAL A 179 1.49 8.91 14.45
CA VAL A 179 0.58 7.82 14.08
C VAL A 179 1.01 6.52 14.76
N TRP A 180 2.28 6.14 14.65
CA TRP A 180 2.80 4.90 15.23
C TRP A 180 2.64 4.84 16.74
N LEU A 181 2.87 5.95 17.47
CA LEU A 181 2.68 5.99 18.92
C LEU A 181 1.26 5.54 19.34
N LYS A 182 0.25 5.95 18.57
CA LYS A 182 -1.16 5.57 18.82
C LYS A 182 -1.43 4.12 18.43
N TYR A 183 -0.96 3.71 17.25
CA TYR A 183 -1.36 2.43 16.65
C TYR A 183 -0.55 1.24 17.18
N ASP A 184 0.73 1.41 17.50
CA ASP A 184 1.60 0.36 18.05
C ASP A 184 1.09 -0.13 19.42
N ALA A 185 0.52 0.76 20.23
CA ALA A 185 -0.06 0.42 21.54
C ALA A 185 -1.26 -0.54 21.43
N LEU A 186 -2.01 -0.44 20.33
CA LEU A 186 -3.21 -1.24 20.07
C LEU A 186 -2.93 -2.47 19.19
N ALA A 187 -1.69 -2.61 18.70
CA ALA A 187 -1.30 -3.67 17.76
C ALA A 187 -1.32 -5.10 18.34
N LYS A 188 -1.62 -5.23 19.64
CA LYS A 188 -1.83 -6.51 20.34
C LYS A 188 -3.10 -7.23 19.89
N TYR A 189 -4.14 -6.50 19.49
CA TYR A 189 -5.39 -7.08 19.00
C TYR A 189 -5.29 -7.33 17.50
N ARG A 190 -5.27 -8.61 17.11
CA ARG A 190 -4.95 -9.01 15.74
C ARG A 190 -6.09 -9.79 15.09
N PHE A 191 -6.23 -9.60 13.79
CA PHE A 191 -7.06 -10.40 12.91
C PHE A 191 -6.18 -11.51 12.32
N ARG A 192 -6.71 -12.73 12.26
CA ARG A 192 -6.00 -13.90 11.75
C ARG A 192 -6.86 -14.66 10.77
N ALA A 193 -6.25 -15.09 9.66
CA ALA A 193 -6.88 -15.93 8.65
C ALA A 193 -5.80 -16.75 7.91
N LYS A 194 -6.22 -17.79 7.19
CA LYS A 194 -5.35 -18.45 6.21
C LYS A 194 -5.19 -17.51 5.03
N ARG A 195 -3.96 -17.32 4.55
CA ARG A 195 -3.73 -16.58 3.29
C ARG A 195 -4.18 -17.50 2.15
N LYS A 196 -5.05 -16.96 1.29
CA LYS A 196 -5.37 -17.54 -0.01
C LYS A 196 -5.08 -16.46 -1.02
N VAL A 197 -4.33 -16.82 -2.05
CA VAL A 197 -4.14 -15.97 -3.22
C VAL A 197 -5.23 -16.38 -4.20
N SER A 198 -6.06 -15.43 -4.61
CA SER A 198 -7.17 -15.61 -5.54
C SER A 198 -7.33 -14.39 -6.43
#